data_AF-A0A399NS33-F1
#
_entry.id   AF-A0A399NS33-F1
#
_cell.length_a   1.000
_cell.length_b   1.000
_cell.length_c   1.000
_cell.angle_alpha   90.00
_cell.angle_beta   90.00
_cell.angle_gamma   90.00
#
_symmetry.space_group_name_H-M   'P 1'
#
loop_
_entity.id
_entity.type
_entity.pdbx_description
1 polymer ?
#
loop_
_entity_poly.entity_id
_entity_poly.type
_entity_poly.pdbx_seq_one_letter_code
_entity_poly.pdbx_strand_id
1 'polypeptide(L)'
;DEREARWRIALLGELLEAGDSPGAGLLRRALELGWRVEGWHMGIRVVSRQDADLVGRRYELIEALAAEGLDVAVVEQGDGWAAWISFALEPDVPTANDAARAVRRAQQRWDDDLPSDVGVGRVHRGPAGIARSLAEAA
;
A
#
# COMPACT_ATOMS: atom_id res chain seq x y z
N ASP A 1 -8.47 -9.26 -12.55
CA ASP A 1 -7.88 -9.99 -13.70
C ASP A 1 -6.38 -9.66 -13.79
N GLU A 2 -5.54 -10.56 -14.28
CA GLU A 2 -4.08 -10.38 -14.38
C GLU A 2 -3.69 -9.14 -15.19
N ARG A 3 -4.47 -8.78 -16.21
CA ARG A 3 -4.25 -7.54 -16.98
C ARG A 3 -4.30 -6.29 -16.11
N GLU A 4 -5.25 -6.28 -15.19
CA GLU A 4 -5.44 -5.18 -14.25
C GLU A 4 -4.30 -5.13 -13.22
N ALA A 5 -3.83 -6.30 -12.77
CA ALA A 5 -2.66 -6.40 -11.90
C ALA A 5 -1.41 -5.86 -12.59
N ARG A 6 -1.15 -6.28 -13.85
CA ARG A 6 -0.04 -5.74 -14.64
C ARG A 6 -0.12 -4.23 -14.81
N TRP A 7 -1.32 -3.68 -14.98
CA TRP A 7 -1.51 -2.24 -15.08
C TRP A 7 -1.22 -1.52 -13.75
N ARG A 8 -1.70 -2.03 -12.61
CA ARG A 8 -1.35 -1.51 -11.28
C ARG A 8 0.15 -1.55 -11.03
N ILE A 9 0.80 -2.67 -11.33
CA ILE A 9 2.25 -2.85 -11.13
C ILE A 9 3.03 -1.82 -11.94
N ALA A 10 2.71 -1.68 -13.23
CA ALA A 10 3.36 -0.69 -14.09
C ALA A 10 3.14 0.73 -13.58
N LEU A 11 1.92 1.08 -13.19
CA LEU A 11 1.60 2.42 -12.72
C LEU A 11 2.28 2.76 -11.38
N LEU A 12 2.37 1.78 -10.46
CA LEU A 12 3.13 1.97 -9.23
C LEU A 12 4.60 2.18 -9.57
N GLY A 13 5.19 1.39 -10.46
CA GLY A 13 6.57 1.59 -10.94
C GLY A 13 6.81 3.01 -11.46
N GLU A 14 5.95 3.49 -12.38
CA GLU A 14 6.02 4.86 -12.90
C GLU A 14 5.91 5.92 -11.77
N LEU A 15 5.05 5.69 -10.78
CA LEU A 15 4.87 6.61 -9.64
C LEU A 15 6.11 6.66 -8.74
N LEU A 16 6.71 5.51 -8.45
CA LEU A 16 7.92 5.40 -7.64
C LEU A 16 9.12 6.08 -8.34
N GLU A 17 9.23 5.93 -9.67
CA GLU A 17 10.27 6.57 -10.47
C GLU A 17 10.10 8.09 -10.58
N ALA A 18 8.85 8.58 -10.64
CA ALA A 18 8.56 10.01 -10.80
C ALA A 18 8.85 10.86 -9.55
N GLY A 19 8.88 10.26 -8.36
CA GLY A 19 9.23 10.93 -7.10
C GLY A 19 8.36 12.15 -6.78
N ASP A 20 8.98 13.31 -6.58
CA ASP A 20 8.31 14.54 -6.10
C ASP A 20 7.50 15.28 -7.18
N SER A 21 7.65 14.93 -8.46
CA SER A 21 7.03 15.68 -9.57
C SER A 21 6.41 14.78 -10.64
N PRO A 22 5.45 13.91 -10.27
CA PRO A 22 4.69 13.14 -11.25
C PRO A 22 3.91 14.05 -12.19
N GLY A 23 3.99 13.76 -13.49
CA GLY A 23 3.22 14.49 -14.50
C GLY A 23 1.70 14.26 -14.35
N ALA A 24 0.91 15.24 -14.80
CA ALA A 24 -0.56 15.20 -14.67
C ALA A 24 -1.22 13.94 -15.26
N GLY A 25 -0.65 13.39 -16.34
CA GLY A 25 -1.14 12.15 -16.95
C GLY A 25 -0.92 10.90 -16.08
N LEU A 26 0.13 10.88 -15.27
CA LEU A 26 0.38 9.81 -14.29
C LEU A 26 -0.58 9.93 -13.11
N LEU A 27 -0.75 11.14 -12.57
CA LEU A 27 -1.71 11.42 -11.49
C LEU A 27 -3.15 11.07 -11.87
N ARG A 28 -3.55 11.40 -13.11
CA ARG A 28 -4.89 11.05 -13.62
C ARG A 28 -5.12 9.55 -13.65
N ARG A 29 -4.17 8.77 -14.19
CA ARG A 29 -4.27 7.31 -14.23
C ARG A 29 -4.32 6.70 -12.82
N ALA A 30 -3.58 7.27 -11.86
CA ALA A 30 -3.63 6.84 -10.47
C ALA A 30 -5.02 7.07 -9.85
N LEU A 31 -5.61 8.24 -10.09
CA LEU A 31 -6.98 8.54 -9.64
C LEU A 31 -8.02 7.63 -10.28
N GLU A 32 -7.86 7.25 -11.54
CA GLU A 32 -8.74 6.29 -12.23
C GLU A 32 -8.70 4.89 -11.59
N LEU A 33 -7.58 4.53 -10.93
CA LEU A 33 -7.47 3.34 -10.08
C LEU A 33 -7.91 3.54 -8.62
N GLY A 34 -8.48 4.72 -8.31
CA GLY A 34 -8.90 5.10 -6.96
C GLY A 34 -7.74 5.46 -6.02
N TRP A 35 -6.52 5.62 -6.53
CA TRP A 35 -5.38 5.92 -5.68
C TRP A 35 -5.37 7.39 -5.27
N ARG A 36 -5.36 7.62 -3.95
CA ARG A 36 -5.04 8.91 -3.40
C ARG A 36 -3.51 9.09 -3.40
N VAL A 37 -3.06 10.13 -4.09
CA VAL A 37 -1.63 10.48 -4.27
C VAL A 37 -1.30 11.87 -3.71
N GLU A 38 -2.30 12.59 -3.24
CA GLU A 38 -2.16 13.82 -2.47
C GLU A 38 -2.36 13.57 -0.98
N GLY A 39 -1.78 14.44 -0.15
CA GLY A 39 -1.86 14.37 1.30
C GLY A 39 -0.61 13.74 1.89
N TRP A 40 -0.80 12.84 2.84
CA TRP A 40 0.27 12.14 3.54
C TRP A 40 0.04 10.64 3.48
N HIS A 41 1.11 9.86 3.35
CA HIS A 41 0.99 8.44 3.07
C HIS A 41 1.85 7.60 4.03
N MET A 42 1.28 6.49 4.48
CA MET A 42 1.97 5.44 5.24
C MET A 42 1.98 4.17 4.41
N GLY A 43 3.17 3.77 4.00
CA GLY A 43 3.47 2.56 3.25
C GLY A 43 3.52 1.32 4.15
N ILE A 44 3.04 0.23 3.59
CA ILE A 44 2.97 -1.10 4.18
C ILE A 44 3.58 -2.07 3.17
N ARG A 45 4.52 -2.88 3.63
CA ARG A 45 5.06 -3.99 2.84
C ARG A 45 4.58 -5.29 3.45
N VAL A 46 4.00 -6.15 2.61
CA VAL A 46 3.63 -7.51 2.97
C VAL A 46 4.45 -8.44 2.08
N VAL A 47 5.29 -9.28 2.67
CA VAL A 47 6.10 -10.27 1.97
C VAL A 47 5.60 -11.65 2.37
N SER A 48 5.17 -12.44 1.39
CA SER A 48 4.71 -13.79 1.64
C SER A 48 5.92 -14.68 1.98
N ARG A 49 5.80 -15.49 3.03
CA ARG A 49 6.83 -16.48 3.42
C ARG A 49 6.70 -17.80 2.63
N GLN A 50 5.75 -17.85 1.69
CA GLN A 50 5.48 -18.99 0.82
C GLN A 50 5.01 -18.53 -0.57
N ASP A 51 5.02 -19.42 -1.55
CA ASP A 51 4.39 -19.14 -2.85
C ASP A 51 2.89 -18.90 -2.67
N ALA A 52 2.40 -17.78 -3.20
CA ALA A 52 1.00 -17.38 -3.09
C ALA A 52 0.49 -16.83 -4.42
N ASP A 53 -0.78 -17.06 -4.73
CA ASP A 53 -1.47 -16.37 -5.82
C ASP A 53 -1.72 -14.91 -5.42
N LEU A 54 -0.73 -14.05 -5.67
CA LEU A 54 -0.75 -12.66 -5.22
C LEU A 54 -1.90 -11.86 -5.85
N VAL A 55 -2.26 -12.19 -7.08
CA VAL A 55 -3.35 -11.52 -7.81
C VAL A 55 -4.70 -12.00 -7.29
N GLY A 56 -4.88 -13.31 -7.12
CA GLY A 56 -6.12 -13.89 -6.60
C GLY A 56 -6.40 -13.49 -5.15
N ARG A 57 -5.37 -13.37 -4.31
CA ARG A 57 -5.50 -13.08 -2.87
C ARG A 57 -5.45 -11.59 -2.51
N ARG A 58 -5.28 -10.70 -3.49
CA ARG A 58 -5.26 -9.26 -3.25
C ARG A 58 -6.49 -8.76 -2.49
N TYR A 59 -7.68 -9.28 -2.82
CA TYR A 59 -8.92 -8.85 -2.18
C TYR A 59 -9.01 -9.29 -0.71
N GLU A 60 -8.49 -10.47 -0.35
CA GLU A 60 -8.39 -10.91 1.04
C GLU A 60 -7.55 -9.94 1.88
N LEU A 61 -6.42 -9.47 1.32
CA LEU A 61 -5.57 -8.49 1.99
C LEU A 61 -6.29 -7.15 2.19
N ILE A 62 -7.02 -6.67 1.18
CA ILE A 62 -7.83 -5.46 1.26
C ILE A 62 -8.92 -5.60 2.33
N GLU A 63 -9.66 -6.71 2.33
CA GLU A 63 -10.75 -6.95 3.27
C GLU A 63 -10.25 -7.03 4.71
N ALA A 64 -9.10 -7.67 4.95
CA ALA A 64 -8.53 -7.76 6.28
C ALA A 64 -8.02 -6.40 6.80
N LEU A 65 -7.47 -5.54 5.94
CA LEU A 65 -7.11 -4.17 6.28
C LEU A 65 -8.37 -3.30 6.52
N ALA A 66 -9.39 -3.45 5.68
CA ALA A 66 -10.67 -2.74 5.81
C ALA A 66 -11.43 -3.14 7.09
N ALA A 67 -11.34 -4.39 7.53
CA ALA A 67 -11.91 -4.86 8.79
C ALA A 67 -11.31 -4.18 10.03
N GLU A 68 -10.14 -3.55 9.88
CA GLU A 68 -9.48 -2.72 10.90
C GLU A 68 -9.70 -1.23 10.68
N GLY A 69 -10.61 -0.86 9.78
CA GLY A 69 -10.96 0.53 9.45
C GLY A 69 -9.97 1.23 8.53
N LEU A 70 -9.10 0.49 7.85
CA LEU A 70 -8.09 1.06 6.96
C LEU A 70 -8.58 1.07 5.52
N ASP A 71 -8.59 2.26 4.91
CA ASP A 71 -8.71 2.41 3.46
C ASP A 71 -7.31 2.42 2.84
N VAL A 72 -7.05 1.45 1.97
CA VAL A 72 -5.72 1.15 1.46
C VAL A 72 -5.74 0.95 -0.05
N ALA A 73 -4.75 1.55 -0.72
CA ALA A 73 -4.37 1.07 -2.03
C ALA A 73 -3.45 -0.15 -1.85
N VAL A 74 -3.65 -1.18 -2.67
CA VAL A 74 -2.87 -2.42 -2.65
C VAL A 74 -2.46 -2.79 -4.06
N VAL A 75 -1.18 -3.08 -4.24
CA VAL A 75 -0.55 -3.45 -5.51
C VAL A 75 0.33 -4.68 -5.30
N GLU A 76 0.17 -5.66 -6.17
CA GLU A 76 0.97 -6.87 -6.22
C GLU A 76 2.44 -6.54 -6.49
N GLN A 77 3.37 -7.29 -5.91
CA GLN A 77 4.81 -7.22 -6.09
C GLN A 77 5.37 -8.63 -6.32
N GLY A 78 6.68 -8.79 -6.60
CA GLY A 78 7.24 -10.10 -6.95
C GLY A 78 7.10 -11.20 -5.89
N ASP A 79 7.04 -10.82 -4.61
CA ASP A 79 7.04 -11.73 -3.44
C ASP A 79 5.89 -11.42 -2.45
N GLY A 80 4.92 -10.58 -2.84
CA GLY A 80 3.90 -10.09 -1.93
C GLY A 80 3.17 -8.86 -2.45
N TRP A 81 2.91 -7.88 -1.57
CA TRP A 81 2.19 -6.67 -1.90
C TRP A 81 2.85 -5.42 -1.32
N ALA A 82 2.74 -4.33 -2.05
CA ALA A 82 2.91 -2.98 -1.55
C ALA A 82 1.51 -2.39 -1.30
N ALA A 83 1.33 -1.76 -0.15
CA ALA A 83 0.08 -1.08 0.18
C ALA A 83 0.36 0.27 0.84
N TRP A 84 -0.60 1.19 0.80
CA TRP A 84 -0.48 2.43 1.55
C TRP A 84 -1.82 2.99 2.00
N ILE A 85 -1.78 3.61 3.18
CA ILE A 85 -2.86 4.41 3.76
C ILE A 85 -2.61 5.87 3.39
N SER A 86 -3.67 6.61 3.10
CA SER A 86 -3.59 8.04 2.80
C SER A 86 -4.37 8.89 3.79
N PHE A 87 -3.73 9.95 4.29
CA PHE A 87 -4.29 10.94 5.18
C PHE A 87 -4.44 12.27 4.44
N ALA A 88 -5.58 12.95 4.61
CA ALA A 88 -5.79 14.25 3.99
C ALA A 88 -4.89 15.36 4.56
N LEU A 89 -4.58 15.26 5.86
CA LEU A 89 -3.69 16.14 6.60
C LEU A 89 -2.56 15.32 7.22
N GLU A 90 -1.53 15.99 7.73
CA GLU A 90 -0.48 15.31 8.48
C GLU A 90 -1.10 14.68 9.73
N PRO A 91 -1.03 13.36 9.90
CA PRO A 91 -1.54 12.73 11.11
C PRO A 91 -0.61 13.07 12.28
N ASP A 92 -1.19 13.24 13.46
CA ASP A 92 -0.39 13.29 14.67
C ASP A 92 0.19 11.91 15.02
N VAL A 93 1.12 11.89 15.98
CA VAL A 93 1.80 10.66 16.41
C VAL A 93 0.82 9.58 16.89
N PRO A 94 -0.21 9.88 17.71
CA PRO A 94 -1.25 8.91 18.05
C PRO A 94 -1.95 8.31 16.83
N THR A 95 -2.41 9.13 15.89
CA THR A 95 -3.13 8.67 14.68
C THR A 95 -2.25 7.75 13.83
N ALA A 96 -0.99 8.12 13.62
CA ALA A 96 -0.04 7.29 12.88
C ALA A 96 0.22 5.94 13.60
N ASN A 97 0.39 5.96 14.92
CA ASN A 97 0.60 4.75 15.70
C ASN A 97 -0.63 3.82 15.70
N ASP A 98 -1.84 4.38 15.74
CA ASP A 98 -3.07 3.60 15.70
C ASP A 98 -3.28 2.94 14.33
N ALA A 99 -2.94 3.63 13.25
CA ALA A 99 -2.90 3.05 11.90
C ALA A 99 -1.90 1.88 11.82
N ALA A 100 -0.67 2.05 12.33
CA ALA A 100 0.32 0.98 12.36
C ALA A 100 -0.13 -0.23 13.20
N ARG A 101 -0.79 0.00 14.34
CA ARG A 101 -1.39 -1.07 15.16
C ARG A 101 -2.53 -1.77 14.45
N ALA A 102 -3.36 -1.03 13.70
CA ALA A 102 -4.42 -1.59 12.88
C ALA A 102 -3.86 -2.54 11.81
N VAL A 103 -2.77 -2.17 11.13
CA VAL A 103 -2.07 -3.07 10.19
C VAL A 103 -1.62 -4.37 10.88
N ARG A 104 -1.05 -4.27 12.10
CA ARG A 104 -0.63 -5.46 12.86
C ARG A 104 -1.81 -6.35 13.27
N ARG A 105 -2.98 -5.79 13.60
CA ARG A 105 -4.19 -6.57 13.89
C ARG A 105 -4.79 -7.18 12.62
N ALA A 106 -4.70 -6.49 11.49
CA ALA A 106 -5.11 -7.01 10.19
C ALA A 106 -4.26 -8.22 9.81
N GLN A 107 -2.94 -8.17 10.02
CA GLN A 107 -2.03 -9.28 9.77
C GLN A 107 -2.47 -10.58 10.46
N GLN A 108 -2.93 -10.51 11.70
CA GLN A 108 -3.40 -11.68 12.45
C GLN A 108 -4.57 -12.41 11.78
N ARG A 109 -5.31 -11.76 10.87
CA ARG A 109 -6.44 -12.39 10.15
C ARG A 109 -6.00 -13.21 8.94
N TRP A 110 -4.88 -12.86 8.31
CA TRP A 110 -4.39 -13.60 7.15
C TRP A 110 -3.18 -14.47 7.45
N ASP A 111 -2.48 -14.29 8.58
CA ASP A 111 -1.20 -14.98 8.83
C ASP A 111 -1.33 -16.51 8.91
N ASP A 112 -2.49 -17.04 9.36
CA ASP A 112 -2.74 -18.49 9.41
C ASP A 112 -2.75 -19.12 8.00
N ASP A 113 -3.37 -18.45 7.01
CA ASP A 113 -3.51 -18.93 5.63
C ASP A 113 -2.44 -18.34 4.68
N LEU A 114 -1.78 -17.27 5.10
CA LEU A 114 -0.77 -16.51 4.36
C LEU A 114 0.31 -16.01 5.33
N PRO A 115 1.17 -16.91 5.83
CA PRO A 115 2.29 -16.54 6.67
C PRO A 115 3.10 -15.43 5.98
N SER A 116 3.18 -14.26 6.60
CA SER A 116 3.78 -13.07 5.96
C SER A 116 4.63 -12.26 6.91
N ASP A 117 5.72 -11.71 6.39
CA ASP A 117 6.45 -10.62 7.06
C ASP A 117 5.80 -9.28 6.67
N VAL A 118 5.58 -8.42 7.67
CA VAL A 118 4.93 -7.12 7.47
C VAL A 118 5.78 -5.99 8.02
N GLY A 119 6.12 -5.04 7.14
CA GLY A 119 6.77 -3.78 7.49
C GLY A 119 5.81 -2.59 7.33
N VAL A 120 6.02 -1.55 8.13
CA VAL A 120 5.25 -0.30 8.09
C VAL A 120 6.23 0.86 8.14
N GLY A 121 6.19 1.73 7.14
CA GLY A 121 7.03 2.91 7.07
C GLY A 121 6.45 4.11 7.81
N ARG A 122 7.20 5.20 7.87
CA ARG A 122 6.74 6.46 8.48
C ARG A 122 5.87 7.25 7.52
N VAL A 123 5.09 8.16 8.06
CA VAL A 123 4.21 9.02 7.27
C VAL A 123 5.02 10.06 6.51
N HIS A 124 4.80 10.18 5.20
CA HIS A 124 5.47 11.16 4.34
C HIS A 124 4.49 11.87 3.40
N ARG A 125 4.77 13.12 3.05
CA ARG A 125 3.89 13.97 2.23
C ARG A 125 3.99 13.68 0.74
N GLY A 126 2.83 13.73 0.07
CA GLY A 126 2.68 13.76 -1.39
C GLY A 126 3.09 12.48 -2.10
N PRO A 127 3.14 12.50 -3.44
CA PRO A 127 3.42 11.30 -4.25
C PRO A 127 4.75 10.61 -3.89
N ALA A 128 5.83 11.37 -3.70
CA ALA A 128 7.11 10.83 -3.24
C ALA A 128 7.04 10.21 -1.84
N GLY A 129 6.08 10.64 -1.02
CA GLY A 129 5.84 10.08 0.30
C GLY A 129 5.40 8.62 0.25
N ILE A 130 4.66 8.21 -0.80
CA ILE A 130 4.33 6.81 -1.05
C ILE A 130 5.63 6.01 -1.25
N ALA A 131 6.50 6.47 -2.17
CA ALA A 131 7.76 5.80 -2.46
C ALA A 131 8.68 5.70 -1.24
N ARG A 132 8.86 6.82 -0.54
CA ARG A 132 9.72 6.87 0.65
C ARG A 132 9.21 5.97 1.76
N SER A 133 7.90 6.00 2.04
CA SER A 133 7.35 5.15 3.09
C SER A 133 7.36 3.67 2.73
N LEU A 134 7.17 3.30 1.46
CA LEU A 134 7.28 1.91 1.01
C LEU A 134 8.72 1.41 1.10
N ALA A 135 9.71 2.25 0.79
CA ALA A 135 11.12 1.90 0.96
C ALA A 135 11.52 1.70 2.43
N GLU A 136 10.93 2.47 3.36
CA GLU A 136 11.12 2.26 4.81
C GLU A 136 10.44 1.00 5.34
N ALA A 137 9.38 0.55 4.68
CA ALA A 137 8.64 -0.65 5.05
C ALA A 137 9.30 -1.95 4.54
N ALA A 138 10.24 -1.86 3.61
CA ALA A 138 10.88 -3.00 2.95
C ALA A 138 11.89 -3.74 3.84
#